data_AF-A0A842VQV6-F1
#
_entry.id   AF-A0A842VQV6-F1
#
_cell.length_a   1.000
_cell.length_b   1.000
_cell.length_c   1.000
_cell.angle_alpha   90.00
_cell.angle_beta   90.00
_cell.angle_gamma   90.00
#
_symmetry.space_group_name_H-M   'P 1'
#
loop_
_entity.id
_entity.type
_entity.pdbx_description
1 polymer ?
#
loop_
_entity_poly.entity_id
_entity_poly.type
_entity_poly.pdbx_seq_one_letter_code
_entity_poly.pdbx_strand_id
1 'polypeptide(L)'
;MATEIYEKGKDNLKTEKKRFDKDNYNALCVGIGGTGVIRASMILGWAALQEGFRVRTAETHGMSQRGGAVSSYLRFGKSLEAPFMIEGDLDVLLAFEISEALRNLRYVNKDTIIIASKSTVIPPSVLTHRSLKIDGNKCVGCGNCIAHCIPNTIYRESRSDHFFTLTSGPTRAVVNGHCRVLEACTGCVQCIIDHVCPFGAISAYNEWEYPELGSIEKDIQSSSKNVLILDAEQIAIEAGNVLAANVVLLGVLAGVNVIPLSKETLGNTVKKFVPKKALDVNVKAFNIGYQIGLEYEKK
;
A
#
# COMPACT_ATOMS: atom_id res chain seq x y z
N MET A 1 30.97 -33.14 29.03
CA MET A 1 31.12 -31.67 29.15
C MET A 1 30.43 -30.88 28.03
N ALA A 2 30.48 -31.25 26.75
CA ALA A 2 29.73 -30.52 25.69
C ALA A 2 28.23 -30.89 25.61
N THR A 3 27.85 -32.07 26.08
CA THR A 3 26.48 -32.60 26.06
C THR A 3 25.62 -32.20 27.26
N GLU A 4 26.23 -31.80 28.39
CA GLU A 4 25.50 -31.34 29.60
C GLU A 4 25.12 -29.85 29.54
N ILE A 5 25.73 -29.09 28.63
CA ILE A 5 25.37 -27.68 28.37
C ILE A 5 24.09 -27.59 27.52
N TYR A 6 23.81 -28.61 26.71
CA TYR A 6 22.61 -28.67 25.86
C TYR A 6 21.32 -29.02 26.63
N GLU A 7 21.41 -29.65 27.81
CA GLU A 7 20.23 -30.01 28.61
C GLU A 7 19.92 -29.03 29.74
N LYS A 8 20.90 -28.25 30.23
CA LYS A 8 20.68 -27.24 31.29
C LYS A 8 20.07 -25.92 30.82
N GLY A 9 19.80 -25.77 29.52
CA GLY A 9 19.07 -24.63 28.95
C GLY A 9 17.54 -24.76 28.96
N LYS A 10 16.99 -25.92 29.34
CA LYS A 10 15.54 -26.20 29.25
C LYS A 10 14.71 -25.78 30.46
N ASP A 11 15.33 -25.46 31.61
CA ASP A 11 14.59 -25.26 32.87
C ASP A 11 14.43 -23.81 33.34
N ASN A 12 14.79 -22.81 32.52
CA ASN A 12 14.45 -21.40 32.78
C ASN A 12 13.37 -20.82 31.84
N LEU A 13 12.70 -21.65 31.05
CA LEU A 13 11.52 -21.25 30.28
C LEU A 13 10.24 -21.38 31.12
N LYS A 14 10.22 -20.78 32.32
CA LYS A 14 8.96 -20.49 32.99
C LYS A 14 8.50 -19.10 32.60
N THR A 15 7.46 -19.08 31.79
CA THR A 15 6.43 -18.03 31.66
C THR A 15 6.70 -16.81 30.78
N GLU A 16 7.01 -17.03 29.49
CA GLU A 16 6.47 -16.10 28.48
C GLU A 16 4.98 -16.43 28.31
N LYS A 17 4.11 -15.62 28.93
CA LYS A 17 2.65 -15.70 28.74
C LYS A 17 2.35 -15.65 27.24
N LYS A 18 1.69 -16.71 26.74
CA LYS A 18 0.97 -16.82 25.46
C LYS A 18 0.81 -15.51 24.68
N ARG A 19 1.74 -15.22 23.76
CA ARG A 19 1.67 -14.05 22.86
C ARG A 19 0.66 -14.26 21.71
N PHE A 20 0.34 -15.51 21.41
CA PHE A 20 -0.47 -15.94 20.28
C PHE A 20 -1.49 -17.00 20.74
N ASP A 21 -2.68 -16.56 21.14
CA ASP A 21 -3.69 -17.40 21.78
C ASP A 21 -4.86 -17.82 20.87
N LYS A 22 -4.90 -17.32 19.64
CA LYS A 22 -5.98 -17.63 18.69
C LYS A 22 -5.61 -18.85 17.84
N ASP A 23 -6.62 -19.65 17.53
CA ASP A 23 -6.48 -20.77 16.58
C ASP A 23 -6.31 -20.27 15.14
N ASN A 24 -6.93 -19.13 14.81
CA ASN A 24 -6.89 -18.50 13.50
C ASN A 24 -6.71 -16.99 13.63
N TYR A 25 -6.07 -16.43 12.60
CA TYR A 25 -5.79 -15.02 12.44
C TYR A 25 -6.36 -14.53 11.12
N ASN A 26 -6.99 -13.36 11.16
CA ASN A 26 -7.63 -12.71 10.02
C ASN A 26 -6.91 -11.39 9.72
N ALA A 27 -6.33 -11.29 8.53
CA ALA A 27 -5.74 -10.08 8.00
C ALA A 27 -6.50 -9.61 6.76
N LEU A 28 -6.71 -8.30 6.63
CA LEU A 28 -7.35 -7.68 5.50
C LEU A 28 -6.41 -6.63 4.92
N CYS A 29 -5.98 -6.84 3.68
CA CYS A 29 -5.17 -5.90 2.93
C CYS A 29 -6.10 -5.10 2.01
N VAL A 30 -6.11 -3.78 2.10
CA VAL A 30 -7.01 -2.91 1.31
C VAL A 30 -6.25 -1.76 0.68
N GLY A 31 -6.71 -1.30 -0.48
CA GLY A 31 -6.11 -0.15 -1.15
C GLY A 31 -6.58 -0.04 -2.58
N ILE A 32 -5.99 0.89 -3.32
CA ILE A 32 -6.26 1.05 -4.74
C ILE A 32 -5.40 0.10 -5.55
N GLY A 33 -5.98 -0.50 -6.59
CA GLY A 33 -5.32 -1.49 -7.43
C GLY A 33 -4.00 -0.95 -7.98
N GLY A 34 -2.92 -1.66 -7.65
CA GLY A 34 -1.54 -1.35 -8.05
C GLY A 34 -0.65 -0.78 -6.94
N THR A 35 -1.20 -0.41 -5.78
CA THR A 35 -0.40 -0.07 -4.58
C THR A 35 0.26 -1.27 -3.89
N GLY A 36 0.10 -2.48 -4.44
CA GLY A 36 0.73 -3.70 -3.94
C GLY A 36 -0.10 -4.52 -2.95
N VAL A 37 -1.41 -4.26 -2.83
CA VAL A 37 -2.36 -4.98 -1.94
C VAL A 37 -2.26 -6.51 -2.08
N ILE A 38 -2.45 -7.04 -3.28
CA ILE A 38 -2.41 -8.49 -3.55
C ILE A 38 -1.03 -9.05 -3.22
N ARG A 39 0.05 -8.36 -3.62
CA ARG A 39 1.42 -8.81 -3.34
C ARG A 39 1.69 -8.88 -1.83
N ALA A 40 1.21 -7.91 -1.06
CA ALA A 40 1.35 -7.94 0.39
C ALA A 40 0.60 -9.13 1.00
N SER A 41 -0.64 -9.38 0.57
CA SER A 41 -1.42 -10.53 1.02
C SER A 41 -0.75 -11.86 0.66
N MET A 42 -0.19 -11.98 -0.54
CA MET A 42 0.62 -13.14 -0.95
C MET A 42 1.84 -13.31 -0.04
N ILE A 43 2.61 -12.24 0.23
CA ILE A 43 3.78 -12.30 1.12
C ILE A 43 3.37 -12.81 2.51
N LEU A 44 2.29 -12.28 3.09
CA LEU A 44 1.78 -12.72 4.38
C LEU A 44 1.34 -14.19 4.35
N GLY A 45 0.60 -14.61 3.32
CA GLY A 45 0.18 -16.00 3.15
C GLY A 45 1.36 -16.96 2.99
N TRP A 46 2.35 -16.61 2.18
CA TRP A 46 3.56 -17.42 2.01
C TRP A 46 4.44 -17.48 3.26
N ALA A 47 4.47 -16.42 4.06
CA ALA A 47 5.11 -16.44 5.36
C ALA A 47 4.35 -17.35 6.33
N ALA A 48 3.02 -17.26 6.38
CA ALA A 48 2.19 -18.15 7.21
C ALA A 48 2.36 -19.63 6.85
N LEU A 49 2.45 -19.96 5.56
CA LEU A 49 2.74 -21.33 5.10
C LEU A 49 4.12 -21.81 5.57
N GLN A 50 5.14 -20.94 5.55
CA GLN A 50 6.50 -21.27 6.01
C GLN A 50 6.55 -21.51 7.53
N GLU A 51 5.69 -20.83 8.29
CA GLU A 51 5.51 -21.03 9.74
C GLU A 51 4.59 -22.23 10.06
N GLY A 52 4.17 -23.01 9.05
CA GLY A 52 3.39 -24.23 9.24
C GLY A 52 1.88 -24.03 9.40
N PHE A 53 1.37 -22.81 9.19
CA PHE A 53 -0.07 -22.55 9.24
C PHE A 53 -0.76 -22.96 7.94
N ARG A 54 -2.04 -23.33 8.05
CA ARG A 54 -2.93 -23.36 6.89
C ARG A 54 -3.24 -21.93 6.48
N VAL A 55 -3.51 -21.72 5.20
CA VAL A 55 -3.84 -20.40 4.64
C VAL A 55 -5.06 -20.50 3.73
N ARG A 56 -5.95 -19.52 3.82
CA ARG A 56 -7.05 -19.28 2.90
C ARG A 56 -7.04 -17.82 2.49
N THR A 57 -7.15 -17.55 1.20
CA THR A 57 -7.26 -16.20 0.66
C THR A 57 -8.55 -16.06 -0.16
N ALA A 58 -9.10 -14.86 -0.16
CA ALA A 58 -10.10 -14.43 -1.11
C ALA A 58 -9.78 -13.00 -1.53
N GLU A 59 -9.96 -12.69 -2.80
CA GLU A 59 -9.66 -11.38 -3.34
C GLU A 59 -10.91 -10.83 -3.99
N THR A 60 -11.26 -9.60 -3.64
CA THR A 60 -12.28 -8.84 -4.33
C THR A 60 -11.55 -7.74 -5.08
N HIS A 61 -11.41 -7.93 -6.39
CA HIS A 61 -11.00 -6.87 -7.30
C HIS A 61 -12.21 -6.52 -8.18
N GLY A 62 -12.47 -5.22 -8.39
CA GLY A 62 -13.40 -4.82 -9.43
C GLY A 62 -12.91 -5.27 -10.82
N MET A 63 -13.74 -5.10 -11.87
CA MET A 63 -13.28 -5.35 -13.26
C MET A 63 -12.06 -4.49 -13.64
N SER A 64 -11.84 -3.39 -12.91
CA SER A 64 -10.62 -2.58 -13.01
C SER A 64 -9.51 -3.18 -12.15
N GLN A 65 -8.65 -4.01 -12.77
CA GLN A 65 -7.45 -4.59 -12.12
C GLN A 65 -6.44 -3.52 -11.64
N ARG A 66 -6.60 -2.27 -12.06
CA ARG A 66 -5.78 -1.11 -11.68
C ARG A 66 -6.67 0.10 -11.41
N GLY A 67 -6.40 0.84 -10.34
CA GLY A 67 -7.09 2.10 -10.03
C GLY A 67 -8.49 1.95 -9.40
N GLY A 68 -9.01 0.73 -9.27
CA GLY A 68 -10.21 0.45 -8.50
C GLY A 68 -9.89 0.06 -7.05
N ALA A 69 -10.90 0.04 -6.18
CA ALA A 69 -10.78 -0.53 -4.85
C ALA A 69 -10.43 -2.03 -4.93
N VAL A 70 -9.47 -2.45 -4.12
CA VAL A 70 -9.00 -3.84 -4.01
C VAL A 70 -9.02 -4.23 -2.54
N SER A 71 -9.61 -5.38 -2.26
CA SER A 71 -9.60 -6.00 -0.93
C SER A 71 -9.07 -7.43 -1.04
N SER A 72 -8.08 -7.75 -0.24
CA SER A 72 -7.49 -9.09 -0.17
C SER A 72 -7.62 -9.62 1.25
N TYR A 73 -8.51 -10.59 1.40
CA TYR A 73 -8.80 -11.30 2.64
C TYR A 73 -7.78 -12.43 2.81
N LEU A 74 -7.14 -12.47 3.96
CA LEU A 74 -6.19 -13.51 4.34
C LEU A 74 -6.58 -14.08 5.70
N ARG A 75 -6.82 -15.38 5.74
CA ARG A 75 -7.02 -16.13 6.98
C ARG A 75 -5.93 -17.19 7.09
N PHE A 76 -5.30 -17.29 8.25
CA PHE A 76 -4.30 -18.32 8.51
C PHE A 76 -4.37 -18.84 9.95
N GLY A 77 -4.01 -20.11 10.15
CA GLY A 77 -4.13 -20.73 11.47
C GLY A 77 -4.07 -22.25 11.43
N LYS A 78 -4.48 -22.90 12.52
CA LYS A 78 -4.48 -24.37 12.66
C LYS A 78 -5.69 -24.99 11.95
N SER A 79 -6.85 -24.34 12.01
CA SER A 79 -8.13 -24.88 11.53
C SER A 79 -8.87 -23.86 10.67
N LEU A 80 -8.85 -24.02 9.34
CA LEU A 80 -9.52 -23.10 8.42
C LEU A 80 -10.63 -23.78 7.63
N GLU A 81 -11.86 -23.31 7.86
CA GLU A 81 -13.06 -23.84 7.21
C GLU A 81 -13.50 -23.00 6.00
N ALA A 82 -13.26 -21.68 6.02
CA ALA A 82 -13.69 -20.76 4.96
C ALA A 82 -12.67 -19.64 4.73
N PRO A 83 -12.63 -19.04 3.52
CA PRO A 83 -11.74 -17.91 3.22
C PRO A 83 -12.29 -16.56 3.68
N PHE A 84 -13.62 -16.45 3.90
CA PHE A 84 -14.25 -15.20 4.31
C PHE A 84 -14.22 -15.03 5.82
N MET A 85 -14.02 -13.78 6.24
CA MET A 85 -14.09 -13.35 7.63
C MET A 85 -15.46 -12.74 7.93
N ILE A 86 -15.87 -12.79 9.20
CA ILE A 86 -17.12 -12.18 9.66
C ILE A 86 -16.85 -10.70 9.99
N GLU A 87 -17.87 -9.85 9.88
CA GLU A 87 -17.81 -8.47 10.36
C GLU A 87 -17.40 -8.42 11.84
N GLY A 88 -16.53 -7.47 12.19
CA GLY A 88 -15.95 -7.36 13.53
C GLY A 88 -14.92 -8.44 13.93
N ASP A 89 -14.52 -9.36 13.05
CA ASP A 89 -13.55 -10.44 13.38
C ASP A 89 -12.13 -10.16 12.83
N LEU A 90 -11.76 -8.90 12.60
CA LEU A 90 -10.44 -8.56 12.05
C LEU A 90 -9.35 -8.51 13.13
N ASP A 91 -8.19 -9.14 12.88
CA ASP A 91 -6.99 -8.97 13.71
C ASP A 91 -6.12 -7.83 13.18
N VAL A 92 -5.91 -7.77 11.86
CA VAL A 92 -5.01 -6.82 11.23
C VAL A 92 -5.62 -6.20 9.97
N LEU A 93 -5.79 -4.88 9.96
CA LEU A 93 -6.09 -4.11 8.75
C LEU A 93 -4.79 -3.47 8.23
N LEU A 94 -4.33 -3.91 7.05
CA LEU A 94 -3.28 -3.23 6.29
C LEU A 94 -3.91 -2.38 5.20
N ALA A 95 -3.91 -1.06 5.37
CA ALA A 95 -4.43 -0.14 4.38
C ALA A 95 -3.30 0.56 3.62
N PHE A 96 -3.20 0.29 2.32
CA PHE A 96 -2.24 0.91 1.41
C PHE A 96 -2.73 2.28 0.90
N GLU A 97 -3.96 2.66 1.24
CA GLU A 97 -4.59 3.94 0.93
C GLU A 97 -5.62 4.24 2.03
N ILE A 98 -5.71 5.50 2.49
CA ILE A 98 -6.43 5.84 3.72
C ILE A 98 -7.97 5.74 3.62
N SER A 99 -8.57 6.08 2.47
CA SER A 99 -10.02 5.95 2.27
C SER A 99 -10.46 4.48 2.20
N GLU A 100 -9.58 3.60 1.75
CA GLU A 100 -9.87 2.16 1.74
C GLU A 100 -9.82 1.55 3.14
N ALA A 101 -9.09 2.14 4.09
CA ALA A 101 -9.24 1.81 5.51
C ALA A 101 -10.66 2.16 5.99
N LEU A 102 -11.12 3.40 5.73
CA LEU A 102 -12.44 3.89 6.11
C LEU A 102 -13.57 3.03 5.54
N ARG A 103 -13.47 2.65 4.26
CA ARG A 103 -14.48 1.82 3.57
C ARG A 103 -14.65 0.43 4.18
N ASN A 104 -13.63 -0.07 4.89
CA ASN A 104 -13.58 -1.43 5.43
C ASN A 104 -13.71 -1.52 6.96
N LEU A 105 -14.07 -0.42 7.64
CA LEU A 105 -14.23 -0.41 9.10
C LEU A 105 -15.30 -1.39 9.64
N ARG A 106 -16.23 -1.86 8.81
CA ARG A 106 -17.21 -2.90 9.21
C ARG A 106 -16.56 -4.21 9.68
N TYR A 107 -15.33 -4.51 9.26
CA TYR A 107 -14.60 -5.70 9.70
C TYR A 107 -13.83 -5.46 11.00
N VAL A 108 -13.58 -4.21 11.36
CA VAL A 108 -12.75 -3.79 12.50
C VAL A 108 -13.53 -3.95 13.81
N ASN A 109 -12.83 -4.38 14.85
CA ASN A 109 -13.27 -4.33 16.24
C ASN A 109 -12.30 -3.48 17.09
N LYS A 110 -12.58 -3.34 18.39
CA LYS A 110 -11.82 -2.50 19.32
C LYS A 110 -10.35 -2.91 19.50
N ASP A 111 -10.03 -4.17 19.22
CA ASP A 111 -8.71 -4.76 19.42
C ASP A 111 -7.94 -4.91 18.10
N THR A 112 -8.61 -4.77 16.95
CA THR A 112 -7.99 -4.84 15.60
C THR A 112 -6.83 -3.87 15.48
N ILE A 113 -5.69 -4.34 14.99
CA ILE A 113 -4.55 -3.49 14.66
C ILE A 113 -4.75 -2.88 13.29
N ILE A 114 -4.80 -1.56 13.18
CA ILE A 114 -4.90 -0.85 11.91
C ILE A 114 -3.55 -0.22 11.60
N ILE A 115 -2.96 -0.58 10.48
CA ILE A 115 -1.76 0.03 9.92
C ILE A 115 -2.14 0.63 8.57
N ALA A 116 -2.20 1.96 8.50
CA ALA A 116 -2.69 2.68 7.33
C ALA A 116 -1.67 3.68 6.78
N SER A 117 -1.45 3.64 5.47
CA SER A 117 -0.73 4.70 4.75
C SER A 117 -1.62 5.93 4.59
N LYS A 118 -1.07 7.12 4.83
CA LYS A 118 -1.73 8.42 4.54
C LYS A 118 -1.86 8.71 3.04
N SER A 119 -1.32 7.84 2.19
CA SER A 119 -1.44 7.93 0.74
C SER A 119 -2.88 8.14 0.31
N THR A 120 -3.06 9.09 -0.60
CA THR A 120 -4.33 9.34 -1.27
C THR A 120 -4.18 9.04 -2.75
N VAL A 121 -5.09 8.23 -3.27
CA VAL A 121 -5.13 7.90 -4.69
C VAL A 121 -6.49 8.27 -5.23
N ILE A 122 -6.55 9.16 -6.23
CA ILE A 122 -7.81 9.42 -6.93
C ILE A 122 -8.08 8.23 -7.84
N PRO A 123 -9.21 7.51 -7.65
CA PRO A 123 -9.58 6.46 -8.57
C PRO A 123 -9.74 7.07 -9.98
N PRO A 124 -9.13 6.47 -11.02
CA PRO A 124 -9.23 7.00 -12.37
C PRO A 124 -10.65 7.16 -12.90
N SER A 125 -11.60 6.38 -12.38
CA SER A 125 -13.03 6.52 -12.68
C SER A 125 -13.55 7.92 -12.34
N VAL A 126 -13.02 8.57 -11.29
CA VAL A 126 -13.36 9.96 -10.92
C VAL A 126 -12.77 10.96 -11.92
N LEU A 127 -11.70 10.61 -12.62
CA LEU A 127 -11.01 11.46 -13.60
C LEU A 127 -11.55 11.29 -15.03
N THR A 128 -12.35 10.25 -15.26
CA THR A 128 -12.85 9.92 -16.60
C THR A 128 -13.75 11.05 -17.11
N HIS A 129 -13.57 11.45 -18.37
CA HIS A 129 -14.26 12.59 -19.00
C HIS A 129 -13.95 13.98 -18.45
N ARG A 130 -13.00 14.10 -17.49
CA ARG A 130 -12.62 15.39 -16.90
C ARG A 130 -11.35 15.98 -17.52
N SER A 131 -11.23 17.30 -17.43
CA SER A 131 -10.00 18.04 -17.73
C SER A 131 -9.09 18.07 -16.50
N LEU A 132 -7.85 17.64 -16.64
CA LEU A 132 -6.87 17.60 -15.55
C LEU A 132 -5.84 18.72 -15.69
N LYS A 133 -5.44 19.29 -14.54
CA LYS A 133 -4.26 20.13 -14.40
C LYS A 133 -3.18 19.32 -13.70
N ILE A 134 -2.00 19.24 -14.31
CA ILE A 134 -0.83 18.56 -13.74
C ILE A 134 0.18 19.62 -13.31
N ASP A 135 0.60 19.58 -12.04
CA ASP A 135 1.72 20.38 -11.54
C ASP A 135 3.05 19.72 -11.95
N GLY A 136 3.70 20.30 -12.95
CA GLY A 136 4.97 19.81 -13.49
C GLY A 136 6.12 19.83 -12.48
N ASN A 137 6.05 20.62 -11.41
CA ASN A 137 7.09 20.66 -10.38
C ASN A 137 6.98 19.50 -9.38
N LYS A 138 5.80 18.85 -9.32
CA LYS A 138 5.52 17.73 -8.41
C LYS A 138 5.47 16.37 -9.13
N CYS A 139 5.43 16.37 -10.47
CA CYS A 139 5.43 15.15 -11.27
C CYS A 139 6.85 14.61 -11.43
N VAL A 140 7.07 13.35 -11.04
CA VAL A 140 8.39 12.69 -11.02
C VAL A 140 8.76 12.10 -12.38
N GLY A 141 7.76 11.76 -13.23
CA GLY A 141 7.96 11.24 -14.59
C GLY A 141 8.41 9.76 -14.64
N CYS A 142 7.73 8.91 -15.44
CA CYS A 142 7.99 7.45 -15.45
C CYS A 142 8.95 6.96 -16.53
N GLY A 143 9.41 7.82 -17.44
CA GLY A 143 10.25 7.42 -18.59
C GLY A 143 9.56 6.54 -19.66
N ASN A 144 8.43 5.89 -19.38
CA ASN A 144 7.64 5.06 -20.33
C ASN A 144 6.63 5.86 -21.16
N CYS A 145 6.73 7.18 -21.15
CA CYS A 145 5.93 8.08 -21.96
C CYS A 145 6.31 7.93 -23.44
N ILE A 146 5.58 7.10 -24.21
CA ILE A 146 5.70 7.11 -25.68
C ILE A 146 5.01 8.35 -26.30
N ALA A 147 4.32 9.21 -25.52
CA ALA A 147 3.82 10.49 -26.04
C ALA A 147 3.65 11.56 -24.94
N HIS A 148 4.56 12.54 -24.98
CA HIS A 148 4.47 13.91 -24.45
C HIS A 148 3.59 14.19 -23.21
N CYS A 149 4.25 14.31 -22.05
CA CYS A 149 3.80 15.17 -20.95
C CYS A 149 4.74 16.36 -20.68
N ILE A 150 5.73 16.58 -21.55
CA ILE A 150 6.59 17.78 -21.53
C ILE A 150 6.30 18.52 -22.85
N PRO A 151 6.02 19.84 -22.85
CA PRO A 151 6.10 20.62 -24.08
C PRO A 151 7.52 20.50 -24.62
N ASN A 152 7.71 19.72 -25.69
CA ASN A 152 9.02 19.17 -26.00
C ASN A 152 9.98 20.14 -26.70
N THR A 153 9.67 21.43 -26.86
CA THR A 153 10.66 22.46 -27.22
C THR A 153 10.13 23.86 -26.87
N ILE A 154 10.89 24.63 -26.09
CA ILE A 154 10.71 26.08 -25.98
C ILE A 154 11.58 26.70 -27.06
N TYR A 155 10.98 27.42 -28.01
CA TYR A 155 11.74 28.38 -28.83
C TYR A 155 11.29 29.79 -28.49
N ARG A 156 12.27 30.68 -28.26
CA ARG A 156 12.03 32.08 -27.97
C ARG A 156 12.17 32.90 -29.24
N GLU A 157 11.06 33.45 -29.70
CA GLU A 157 11.07 34.52 -30.68
C GLU A 157 10.60 35.80 -29.99
N SER A 158 11.43 36.85 -29.99
CA SER A 158 11.03 38.21 -29.59
C SER A 158 10.33 38.33 -28.21
N ARG A 159 10.87 37.65 -27.18
CA ARG A 159 10.37 37.67 -25.78
C ARG A 159 8.97 37.08 -25.56
N SER A 160 8.44 36.37 -26.55
CA SER A 160 7.15 35.66 -26.46
C SER A 160 7.42 34.15 -26.38
N ASP A 161 6.84 33.48 -25.40
CA ASP A 161 6.88 32.02 -25.31
C ASP A 161 5.78 31.43 -26.22
N HIS A 162 6.17 30.59 -27.19
CA HIS A 162 5.25 29.89 -28.08
C HIS A 162 5.18 28.40 -27.75
N PHE A 163 3.98 27.83 -27.69
CA PHE A 163 3.75 26.42 -27.34
C PHE A 163 3.21 25.63 -28.56
N PHE A 164 3.86 24.53 -28.92
CA PHE A 164 3.34 23.59 -29.93
C PHE A 164 2.75 22.34 -29.26
N THR A 165 1.62 21.86 -29.79
CA THR A 165 0.99 20.60 -29.42
C THR A 165 0.97 19.66 -30.63
N LEU A 166 1.50 18.45 -30.48
CA LEU A 166 1.31 17.38 -31.47
C LEU A 166 -0.11 16.82 -31.33
N THR A 167 -0.90 16.90 -32.41
CA THR A 167 -2.35 16.66 -32.43
C THR A 167 -2.75 15.21 -32.71
N SER A 168 -1.83 14.29 -32.96
CA SER A 168 -2.18 12.91 -33.33
C SER A 168 -1.32 11.85 -32.63
N GLY A 169 -1.86 11.34 -31.52
CA GLY A 169 -1.50 10.07 -30.90
C GLY A 169 -2.78 9.42 -30.35
N PRO A 170 -2.92 8.09 -30.38
CA PRO A 170 -4.23 7.41 -30.30
C PRO A 170 -4.95 7.46 -28.94
N THR A 171 -4.49 8.23 -27.95
CA THR A 171 -5.04 8.17 -26.59
C THR A 171 -5.27 9.50 -25.88
N ARG A 172 -5.05 10.66 -26.52
CA ARG A 172 -5.33 11.99 -25.92
C ARG A 172 -5.74 13.02 -26.98
N ALA A 173 -6.79 13.78 -26.70
CA ALA A 173 -7.09 15.03 -27.40
C ALA A 173 -6.70 16.21 -26.49
N VAL A 174 -5.83 17.08 -26.98
CA VAL A 174 -5.55 18.37 -26.32
C VAL A 174 -6.52 19.39 -26.90
N VAL A 175 -7.39 19.94 -26.06
CA VAL A 175 -8.35 20.98 -26.44
C VAL A 175 -8.01 22.22 -25.61
N ASN A 176 -7.63 23.32 -26.27
CA ASN A 176 -7.31 24.60 -25.62
C ASN A 176 -6.22 24.53 -24.54
N GLY A 177 -5.17 23.72 -24.73
CA GLY A 177 -4.09 23.58 -23.73
C GLY A 177 -4.44 22.66 -22.54
N HIS A 178 -5.60 22.02 -22.56
CA HIS A 178 -6.02 21.06 -21.55
C HIS A 178 -5.93 19.62 -22.07
N CYS A 179 -5.45 18.70 -21.23
CA CYS A 179 -5.44 17.27 -21.53
C CYS A 179 -6.76 16.65 -21.06
N ARG A 180 -7.52 16.06 -22.00
CA ARG A 180 -8.74 15.30 -21.69
C ARG A 180 -8.44 13.81 -21.60
N VAL A 181 -8.82 13.17 -20.50
CA VAL A 181 -8.68 11.71 -20.32
C VAL A 181 -9.85 11.00 -21.00
N LEU A 182 -9.54 10.18 -22.02
CA LEU A 182 -10.51 9.35 -22.73
C LEU A 182 -10.69 7.97 -22.06
N GLU A 183 -11.80 7.28 -22.35
CA GLU A 183 -12.12 5.96 -21.77
C GLU A 183 -11.06 4.89 -22.04
N ALA A 184 -10.32 4.98 -23.15
CA ALA A 184 -9.23 4.06 -23.52
C ALA A 184 -7.87 4.40 -22.87
N CYS A 185 -7.79 5.39 -21.98
CA CYS A 185 -6.52 5.87 -21.42
C CYS A 185 -6.00 4.92 -20.31
N THR A 186 -5.07 4.05 -20.66
CA THR A 186 -4.38 3.17 -19.70
C THR A 186 -3.17 3.82 -19.01
N GLY A 187 -2.66 4.93 -19.56
CA GLY A 187 -1.41 5.56 -19.13
C GLY A 187 -1.48 6.48 -17.90
N CYS A 188 -2.56 7.24 -17.71
CA CYS A 188 -2.71 8.10 -16.51
C CYS A 188 -2.89 7.27 -15.23
N VAL A 189 -3.62 6.15 -15.35
CA VAL A 189 -3.91 5.23 -14.24
C VAL A 189 -2.62 4.67 -13.64
N GLN A 190 -1.72 4.16 -14.49
CA GLN A 190 -0.45 3.60 -14.03
C GLN A 190 0.44 4.68 -13.40
N CYS A 191 0.48 5.91 -13.93
CA CYS A 191 1.27 6.99 -13.33
C CYS A 191 0.74 7.46 -11.96
N ILE A 192 -0.59 7.46 -11.77
CA ILE A 192 -1.24 7.77 -10.49
C ILE A 192 -0.93 6.67 -9.46
N ILE A 193 -1.06 5.42 -9.89
CA ILE A 193 -0.82 4.22 -9.06
C ILE A 193 0.65 4.04 -8.68
N ASP A 194 1.56 4.29 -9.62
CA ASP A 194 3.00 4.17 -9.39
C ASP A 194 3.58 5.43 -8.74
N HIS A 195 2.72 6.38 -8.35
CA HIS A 195 3.09 7.66 -7.72
C HIS A 195 4.09 8.48 -8.54
N VAL A 196 4.13 8.23 -9.84
CA VAL A 196 4.89 9.00 -10.84
C VAL A 196 4.32 10.42 -10.96
N CYS A 197 2.99 10.52 -10.86
CA CYS A 197 2.27 11.78 -10.74
C CYS A 197 1.48 11.70 -9.42
N PRO A 198 2.05 12.15 -8.29
CA PRO A 198 1.43 12.02 -6.98
C PRO A 198 0.12 12.82 -6.91
N PHE A 199 -0.77 12.51 -5.96
CA PHE A 199 -2.06 13.19 -5.80
C PHE A 199 -1.93 14.72 -5.82
N GLY A 200 -0.98 15.28 -5.07
CA GLY A 200 -0.76 16.73 -5.01
C GLY A 200 -0.27 17.36 -6.33
N ALA A 201 0.09 16.54 -7.31
CA ALA A 201 0.44 16.95 -8.67
C ALA A 201 -0.74 16.93 -9.64
N ILE A 202 -1.91 16.38 -9.26
CA ILE A 202 -3.09 16.27 -10.15
C ILE A 202 -4.28 16.98 -9.50
N SER A 203 -4.88 17.90 -10.23
CA SER A 203 -6.20 18.45 -9.87
C SER A 203 -7.17 18.35 -11.05
N ALA A 204 -8.39 17.91 -10.79
CA ALA A 204 -9.49 18.06 -11.72
C ALA A 204 -10.08 19.47 -11.53
N TYR A 205 -10.33 20.20 -12.61
CA TYR A 205 -10.91 21.54 -12.50
C TYR A 205 -12.33 21.45 -11.88
N ASN A 206 -12.58 22.22 -10.81
CA ASN A 206 -13.88 22.71 -10.34
C ASN A 206 -14.96 21.76 -9.79
N GLU A 207 -14.72 20.51 -9.37
CA GLU A 207 -15.88 19.67 -8.96
C GLU A 207 -15.74 18.80 -7.70
N TRP A 208 -14.56 18.36 -7.27
CA TRP A 208 -14.45 17.42 -6.14
C TRP A 208 -13.16 17.64 -5.34
N GLU A 209 -13.30 17.62 -4.01
CA GLU A 209 -12.18 17.58 -3.07
C GLU A 209 -12.14 16.19 -2.41
N TYR A 210 -10.94 15.65 -2.23
CA TYR A 210 -10.76 14.44 -1.42
C TYR A 210 -11.13 14.79 0.02
N PRO A 211 -11.82 13.91 0.78
CA PRO A 211 -12.23 14.25 2.13
C PRO A 211 -11.04 14.67 3.00
N GLU A 212 -11.25 15.59 3.93
CA GLU A 212 -10.18 16.08 4.77
C GLU A 212 -9.53 14.91 5.53
N LEU A 213 -8.21 14.74 5.36
CA LEU A 213 -7.45 13.65 5.98
C LEU A 213 -7.65 13.63 7.49
N GLY A 214 -7.72 14.80 8.14
CA GLY A 214 -7.96 14.90 9.58
C GLY A 214 -9.31 14.30 10.02
N SER A 215 -10.34 14.35 9.18
CA SER A 215 -11.63 13.70 9.46
C SER A 215 -11.51 12.18 9.31
N ILE A 216 -10.90 11.72 8.21
CA ILE A 216 -10.71 10.28 7.95
C ILE A 216 -9.87 9.65 9.07
N GLU A 217 -8.78 10.30 9.48
CA GLU A 217 -7.92 9.81 10.57
C GLU A 217 -8.70 9.66 11.88
N LYS A 218 -9.56 10.63 12.23
CA LYS A 218 -10.40 10.57 13.43
C LYS A 218 -11.39 9.40 13.39
N ASP A 219 -12.04 9.18 12.25
CA ASP A 219 -12.99 8.09 12.09
C ASP A 219 -12.30 6.72 12.25
N ILE A 220 -11.13 6.55 11.62
CA ILE A 220 -10.32 5.33 11.77
C ILE A 220 -9.87 5.16 13.24
N GLN A 221 -9.35 6.21 13.88
CA GLN A 221 -8.91 6.19 15.28
C GLN A 221 -10.06 5.88 16.26
N SER A 222 -11.30 6.22 15.92
CA SER A 222 -12.47 5.92 16.75
C SER A 222 -12.86 4.43 16.69
N SER A 223 -12.47 3.72 15.64
CA SER A 223 -12.89 2.33 15.37
C SER A 223 -12.09 1.28 16.15
N SER A 224 -10.84 1.58 16.49
CA SER A 224 -9.95 0.70 17.24
C SER A 224 -9.03 1.49 18.17
N LYS A 225 -8.61 0.87 19.27
CA LYS A 225 -7.58 1.43 20.15
C LYS A 225 -6.18 1.35 19.55
N ASN A 226 -5.98 0.47 18.56
CA ASN A 226 -4.68 0.09 18.05
C ASN A 226 -4.50 0.59 16.61
N VAL A 227 -4.34 1.91 16.45
CA VAL A 227 -4.23 2.55 15.13
C VAL A 227 -2.86 3.19 14.94
N LEU A 228 -2.18 2.83 13.85
CA LEU A 228 -0.96 3.45 13.37
C LEU A 228 -1.18 3.98 11.95
N ILE A 229 -1.19 5.30 11.80
CA ILE A 229 -1.28 5.97 10.50
C ILE A 229 0.05 6.65 10.21
N LEU A 230 0.67 6.34 9.08
CA LEU A 230 1.99 6.82 8.70
C LEU A 230 2.08 7.22 7.21
N ASP A 231 3.04 8.06 6.88
CA ASP A 231 3.37 8.37 5.49
C ASP A 231 4.34 7.31 4.93
N ALA A 232 3.77 6.19 4.49
CA ALA A 232 4.56 5.07 3.97
C ALA A 232 5.30 5.42 2.66
N GLU A 233 4.80 6.38 1.89
CA GLU A 233 5.46 6.85 0.66
C GLU A 233 6.72 7.63 0.98
N GLN A 234 6.63 8.59 1.90
CA GLN A 234 7.78 9.38 2.32
C GLN A 234 8.88 8.48 2.90
N ILE A 235 8.51 7.49 3.72
CA ILE A 235 9.45 6.50 4.26
C ILE A 235 10.08 5.66 3.14
N ALA A 236 9.30 5.28 2.11
CA ALA A 236 9.82 4.54 0.97
C ALA A 236 10.75 5.38 0.08
N ILE A 237 10.46 6.69 -0.07
CA ILE A 237 11.35 7.65 -0.75
C ILE A 237 12.69 7.75 -0.01
N GLU A 238 12.67 7.85 1.32
CA GLU A 238 13.89 7.83 2.16
C GLU A 238 14.65 6.50 2.10
N ALA A 239 13.92 5.40 1.88
CA ALA A 239 14.52 4.10 1.59
C ALA A 239 15.17 4.05 0.19
N GLY A 240 14.74 4.91 -0.74
CA GLY A 240 15.32 5.09 -2.07
C GLY A 240 14.37 4.75 -3.23
N ASN A 241 13.12 4.35 -2.98
CA ASN A 241 12.14 4.08 -4.02
C ASN A 241 10.72 4.11 -3.44
N VAL A 242 9.89 5.05 -3.92
CA VAL A 242 8.48 5.19 -3.52
C VAL A 242 7.67 3.90 -3.70
N LEU A 243 8.03 3.05 -4.67
CA LEU A 243 7.36 1.76 -4.92
C LEU A 243 7.56 0.73 -3.81
N ALA A 244 8.42 1.00 -2.82
CA ALA A 244 8.62 0.16 -1.65
C ALA A 244 7.64 0.48 -0.48
N ALA A 245 6.68 1.40 -0.67
CA ALA A 245 5.72 1.80 0.37
C ALA A 245 4.92 0.63 0.95
N ASN A 246 4.53 -0.33 0.10
CA ASN A 246 3.84 -1.53 0.56
C ASN A 246 4.71 -2.43 1.46
N VAL A 247 6.03 -2.43 1.23
CA VAL A 247 7.00 -3.17 2.04
C VAL A 247 7.27 -2.48 3.38
N VAL A 248 7.17 -1.15 3.45
CA VAL A 248 7.20 -0.40 4.72
C VAL A 248 6.08 -0.90 5.64
N LEU A 249 4.83 -0.97 5.15
CA LEU A 249 3.68 -1.43 5.92
C LEU A 249 3.85 -2.87 6.44
N LEU A 250 4.40 -3.77 5.60
CA LEU A 250 4.73 -5.14 6.02
C LEU A 250 5.81 -5.17 7.11
N GLY A 251 6.81 -4.29 7.02
CA GLY A 251 7.81 -4.09 8.05
C GLY A 251 7.20 -3.68 9.37
N VAL A 252 6.32 -2.67 9.34
CA VAL A 252 5.58 -2.21 10.53
C VAL A 252 4.82 -3.36 11.17
N LEU A 253 4.06 -4.13 10.40
CA LEU A 253 3.32 -5.28 10.91
C LEU A 253 4.23 -6.29 11.62
N ALA A 254 5.40 -6.59 11.03
CA ALA A 254 6.38 -7.47 11.65
C ALA A 254 6.94 -6.90 12.97
N GLY A 255 7.04 -5.58 13.09
CA GLY A 255 7.50 -4.90 14.31
C GLY A 255 6.45 -4.87 15.42
N VAL A 256 5.19 -4.61 15.07
CA VAL A 256 4.06 -4.61 16.03
C VAL A 256 3.82 -6.02 16.60
N ASN A 257 4.16 -7.07 15.84
CA ASN A 257 4.24 -8.46 16.31
C ASN A 257 2.95 -9.00 16.97
N VAL A 258 1.83 -8.71 16.32
CA VAL A 258 0.44 -9.05 16.75
C VAL A 258 -0.11 -10.31 16.11
N ILE A 259 0.64 -10.88 15.17
CA ILE A 259 0.32 -12.13 14.48
C ILE A 259 1.54 -13.07 14.54
N PRO A 260 1.36 -14.40 14.49
CA PRO A 260 2.43 -15.36 14.70
C PRO A 260 3.30 -15.54 13.44
N LEU A 261 3.75 -14.44 12.84
CA LEU A 261 4.65 -14.42 11.69
C LEU A 261 5.94 -13.72 12.09
N SER A 262 7.05 -14.46 12.11
CA SER A 262 8.32 -13.89 12.55
C SER A 262 8.84 -12.83 11.57
N LYS A 263 9.60 -11.86 12.09
CA LYS A 263 10.35 -10.89 11.27
C LYS A 263 11.19 -11.58 10.20
N GLU A 264 11.85 -12.68 10.57
CA GLU A 264 12.74 -13.41 9.68
C GLU A 264 11.97 -14.02 8.52
N THR A 265 10.87 -14.75 8.80
CA THR A 265 10.03 -15.36 7.76
C THR A 265 9.39 -14.31 6.86
N LEU A 266 8.86 -13.22 7.41
CA LEU A 266 8.30 -12.12 6.62
C LEU A 266 9.37 -11.45 5.76
N GLY A 267 10.52 -11.10 6.34
CA GLY A 267 11.63 -10.47 5.63
C GLY A 267 12.19 -11.36 4.53
N ASN A 268 12.35 -12.66 4.77
CA ASN A 268 12.78 -13.62 3.77
C ASN A 268 11.76 -13.81 2.65
N THR A 269 10.46 -13.76 2.98
CA THR A 269 9.40 -13.83 1.97
C THR A 269 9.37 -12.54 1.14
N VAL A 270 9.49 -11.36 1.75
CA VAL A 270 9.64 -10.08 1.01
C VAL A 270 10.76 -10.19 -0.03
N LYS A 271 11.96 -10.66 0.36
CA LYS A 271 13.10 -10.84 -0.55
C LYS A 271 12.79 -11.72 -1.77
N LYS A 272 11.91 -12.73 -1.63
CA LYS A 272 11.50 -13.62 -2.72
C LYS A 272 10.50 -12.96 -3.68
N PHE A 273 9.64 -12.07 -3.18
CA PHE A 273 8.54 -11.47 -3.95
C PHE A 273 8.88 -10.12 -4.59
N VAL A 274 9.89 -9.41 -4.09
CA VAL A 274 10.33 -8.14 -4.66
C VAL A 274 11.27 -8.35 -5.86
N PRO A 275 11.29 -7.43 -6.85
CA PRO A 275 12.21 -7.53 -7.97
C PRO A 275 13.67 -7.53 -7.51
N LYS A 276 14.50 -8.44 -8.07
CA LYS A 276 15.94 -8.53 -7.73
C LYS A 276 16.67 -7.19 -7.83
N LYS A 277 16.35 -6.38 -8.85
CA LYS A 277 16.93 -5.04 -9.07
C LYS A 277 16.61 -4.01 -7.98
N ALA A 278 15.57 -4.24 -7.19
CA ALA A 278 15.10 -3.34 -6.14
C ALA A 278 15.19 -3.99 -4.75
N LEU A 279 15.92 -5.10 -4.61
CA LEU A 279 15.99 -5.88 -3.39
C LEU A 279 16.50 -5.06 -2.20
N ASP A 280 17.63 -4.37 -2.37
CA ASP A 280 18.27 -3.61 -1.29
C ASP A 280 17.37 -2.50 -0.74
N VAL A 281 16.72 -1.77 -1.65
CA VAL A 281 15.78 -0.70 -1.30
C VAL A 281 14.57 -1.26 -0.56
N ASN A 282 14.00 -2.38 -1.00
CA ASN A 282 12.86 -3.01 -0.32
C ASN A 282 13.25 -3.59 1.04
N VAL A 283 14.44 -4.19 1.17
CA VAL A 283 14.95 -4.67 2.47
C VAL A 283 15.17 -3.50 3.44
N LYS A 284 15.72 -2.38 2.96
CA LYS A 284 15.85 -1.16 3.77
C LYS A 284 14.48 -0.64 4.21
N ALA A 285 13.52 -0.53 3.29
CA ALA A 285 12.15 -0.10 3.58
C ALA A 285 11.46 -0.99 4.63
N PHE A 286 11.59 -2.32 4.49
CA PHE A 286 11.08 -3.28 5.47
C PHE A 286 11.68 -3.07 6.85
N ASN A 287 13.00 -2.88 6.93
CA ASN A 287 13.69 -2.67 8.21
C ASN A 287 13.32 -1.35 8.88
N ILE A 288 13.14 -0.26 8.11
CA ILE A 288 12.66 1.02 8.66
C ILE A 288 11.25 0.84 9.21
N GLY A 289 10.34 0.24 8.43
CA GLY A 289 8.99 -0.10 8.90
C GLY A 289 9.00 -0.94 10.18
N TYR A 290 9.87 -1.95 10.25
CA TYR A 290 10.03 -2.80 11.43
C TYR A 290 10.41 -2.02 12.69
N GLN A 291 11.32 -1.05 12.59
CA GLN A 291 11.66 -0.21 13.75
C GLN A 291 10.48 0.65 14.20
N ILE A 292 9.73 1.24 13.26
CA ILE A 292 8.51 2.00 13.57
C ILE A 292 7.49 1.11 14.31
N GLY A 293 7.32 -0.13 13.85
CA GLY A 293 6.42 -1.10 14.50
C GLY A 293 6.85 -1.45 15.94
N LEU A 294 8.16 -1.63 16.18
CA LEU A 294 8.70 -1.88 17.51
C LEU A 294 8.52 -0.69 18.47
N GLU A 295 8.65 0.53 17.96
CA GLU A 295 8.42 1.74 18.77
C GLU A 295 6.95 1.91 19.15
N TYR A 296 6.05 1.46 18.28
CA TYR A 296 4.62 1.44 18.56
C TYR A 296 4.25 0.42 19.63
N GLU A 297 4.77 -0.80 19.55
CA GLU A 297 4.49 -1.87 20.53
C GLU A 297 4.92 -1.52 21.96
N LYS A 298 5.93 -0.65 22.11
CA LYS A 298 6.43 -0.20 23.41
C LYS A 298 5.55 0.85 24.10
N LYS A 299 4.60 1.45 23.38
CA LYS A 299 3.69 2.49 23.90
C LYS A 299 2.44 1.88 24.50
#